data_AF-A0A936L7B1-F1
#
_entry.id   AF-A0A936L7B1-F1
#
_cell.length_a   1.000
_cell.length_b   1.000
_cell.length_c   1.000
_cell.angle_alpha   90.00
_cell.angle_beta   90.00
_cell.angle_gamma   90.00
#
_symmetry.space_group_name_H-M   'P 1'
#
loop_
_entity.id
_entity.type
_entity.pdbx_description
1 polymer ?
#
loop_
_entity_poly.entity_id
_entity_poly.type
_entity_poly.pdbx_seq_one_letter_code
_entity_poly.pdbx_strand_id
1 'polypeptide(L)'
;MQPFKPVTLALVLITAGILPQRASTAPLPPCLTVGARESIGEAVLKTQAAPAELLARLVNAESRSTGFAEDGRVYQAIAWGTMNRVRLGEASAAMRQRYGAGVSGVIFKRGQFNPALSVRSPFSRDFLCPRDPTSWRQALDAARIALQGQDNPFIQTDWERRHGLSLVVNFYYPRSAQARGPLPSWEANRALRFIGAVAIGGTLLPAERIRFYRLATPPELSNP
;
A
#
# COMPACT_ATOMS: atom_id res chain seq x y z
N MET A 1 -57.01 57.46 -4.43
CA MET A 1 -57.61 56.60 -3.37
C MET A 1 -57.52 55.15 -3.83
N GLN A 2 -56.74 54.36 -3.06
CA GLN A 2 -56.71 52.88 -2.93
C GLN A 2 -56.60 51.94 -4.16
N PRO A 3 -56.05 50.70 -4.00
CA PRO A 3 -55.02 50.27 -3.05
C PRO A 3 -53.92 49.36 -3.66
N PHE A 4 -52.86 49.21 -2.86
CA PHE A 4 -51.81 48.20 -2.95
C PHE A 4 -52.31 46.78 -3.24
N LYS A 5 -51.57 46.04 -4.06
CA LYS A 5 -51.58 44.56 -4.07
C LYS A 5 -50.14 44.05 -3.84
N PRO A 6 -49.88 43.26 -2.79
CA PRO A 6 -48.61 42.58 -2.62
C PRO A 6 -48.60 41.34 -3.52
N VAL A 7 -47.60 41.21 -4.40
CA VAL A 7 -47.33 39.94 -5.09
C VAL A 7 -46.24 39.23 -4.31
N THR A 8 -46.66 38.16 -3.64
CA THR A 8 -45.89 37.22 -2.84
C THR A 8 -44.69 36.69 -3.62
N LEU A 9 -43.49 36.92 -3.10
CA LEU A 9 -42.27 36.30 -3.61
C LEU A 9 -42.23 34.83 -3.11
N ALA A 10 -42.51 33.88 -3.99
CA ALA A 10 -42.38 32.46 -3.68
C ALA A 10 -40.89 32.07 -3.71
N LEU A 11 -40.29 31.87 -2.52
CA LEU A 11 -38.94 31.35 -2.37
C LEU A 11 -38.95 29.83 -2.64
N VAL A 12 -38.58 29.41 -3.84
CA VAL A 12 -38.35 27.99 -4.15
C VAL A 12 -37.00 27.57 -3.56
N LEU A 13 -37.03 26.98 -2.37
CA LEU A 13 -35.90 26.28 -1.78
C LEU A 13 -35.61 25.01 -2.59
N ILE A 14 -34.67 25.10 -3.53
CA ILE A 14 -34.06 23.92 -4.17
C ILE A 14 -33.17 23.27 -3.11
N THR A 15 -33.73 22.39 -2.30
CA THR A 15 -32.96 21.43 -1.50
C THR A 15 -32.40 20.40 -2.47
N ALA A 16 -31.24 20.70 -3.07
CA ALA A 16 -30.44 19.71 -3.77
C ALA A 16 -30.08 18.63 -2.74
N GLY A 17 -30.80 17.51 -2.80
CA GLY A 17 -30.58 16.36 -1.95
C GLY A 17 -29.15 15.89 -2.11
N ILE A 18 -28.32 16.13 -1.09
CA ILE A 18 -27.08 15.39 -0.86
C ILE A 18 -27.54 13.97 -0.53
N LEU A 19 -27.79 13.17 -1.57
CA LEU A 19 -27.94 11.73 -1.42
C LEU A 19 -26.65 11.24 -0.75
N PRO A 20 -26.70 10.66 0.45
CA PRO A 20 -25.52 10.05 1.03
C PRO A 20 -25.06 9.00 0.03
N GLN A 21 -23.86 9.20 -0.53
CA GLN A 21 -23.20 8.16 -1.30
C GLN A 21 -23.15 6.96 -0.36
N ARG A 22 -23.96 5.93 -0.65
CA ARG A 22 -23.83 4.64 0.04
C ARG A 22 -22.38 4.26 -0.12
N ALA A 23 -21.65 4.22 0.98
CA ALA A 23 -20.31 3.65 1.01
C ALA A 23 -20.45 2.23 0.51
N SER A 24 -20.23 2.03 -0.79
CA SER A 24 -20.25 0.72 -1.41
C SER A 24 -19.14 -0.05 -0.71
N THR A 25 -19.52 -0.97 0.18
CA THR A 25 -18.57 -1.86 0.81
C THR A 25 -17.95 -2.67 -0.30
N ALA A 26 -16.68 -2.39 -0.64
CA ALA A 26 -15.95 -3.20 -1.60
C ALA A 26 -16.09 -4.67 -1.17
N PRO A 27 -16.67 -5.54 -2.01
CA PRO A 27 -16.91 -6.92 -1.62
C PRO A 27 -15.57 -7.58 -1.26
N LEU A 28 -15.61 -8.46 -0.25
CA LEU A 28 -14.45 -9.30 0.05
C LEU A 28 -14.16 -10.17 -1.17
N PRO A 29 -12.89 -10.35 -1.53
CA PRO A 29 -12.54 -11.21 -2.64
C PRO A 29 -12.69 -12.67 -2.17
N PRO A 30 -12.88 -13.62 -3.10
CA PRO A 30 -12.98 -15.03 -2.73
C PRO A 30 -11.72 -15.50 -2.01
N CYS A 31 -11.90 -16.38 -1.03
CA CYS A 31 -10.79 -17.04 -0.36
C CYS A 31 -10.13 -18.04 -1.30
N LEU A 32 -8.81 -18.07 -1.28
CA LEU A 32 -8.00 -18.87 -2.20
C LEU A 32 -7.44 -20.10 -1.48
N THR A 33 -7.55 -21.25 -2.12
CA THR A 33 -7.00 -22.51 -1.63
C THR A 33 -5.68 -22.78 -2.35
N VAL A 34 -4.67 -23.23 -1.60
CA VAL A 34 -3.37 -23.62 -2.15
C VAL A 34 -3.32 -25.14 -2.22
N GLY A 35 -3.10 -25.70 -3.41
CA GLY A 35 -2.94 -27.13 -3.61
C GLY A 35 -1.70 -27.71 -2.91
N ALA A 36 -1.69 -29.03 -2.67
CA ALA A 36 -0.65 -29.70 -1.88
C ALA A 36 0.80 -29.54 -2.40
N ARG A 37 0.98 -29.27 -3.71
CA ARG A 37 2.29 -29.04 -4.35
C ARG A 37 2.42 -27.64 -4.96
N GLU A 38 1.45 -26.78 -4.68
CA GLU A 38 1.35 -25.45 -5.26
C GLU A 38 1.94 -24.42 -4.30
N SER A 39 2.65 -23.44 -4.84
CA SER A 39 3.05 -22.25 -4.09
C SER A 39 1.89 -21.27 -3.96
N ILE A 40 1.91 -20.43 -2.92
CA ILE A 40 0.93 -19.34 -2.78
C ILE A 40 0.89 -18.47 -4.05
N GLY A 41 2.04 -18.17 -4.64
CA GLY A 41 2.13 -17.39 -5.87
C GLY A 41 1.39 -18.04 -7.05
N GLU A 42 1.58 -19.34 -7.27
CA GLU A 42 0.87 -20.07 -8.32
C GLU A 42 -0.64 -20.07 -8.10
N ALA A 43 -1.09 -20.32 -6.87
CA ALA A 43 -2.51 -20.34 -6.52
C ALA A 43 -3.18 -18.99 -6.78
N VAL A 44 -2.50 -17.88 -6.43
CA VAL A 44 -3.02 -16.53 -6.64
C VAL A 44 -2.95 -16.10 -8.09
N LEU A 45 -1.88 -16.41 -8.81
CA LEU A 45 -1.74 -15.99 -10.21
C LEU A 45 -2.73 -16.69 -11.16
N LYS A 46 -3.18 -17.91 -10.82
CA LYS A 46 -4.23 -18.62 -11.56
C LYS A 46 -5.58 -17.88 -11.57
N THR A 47 -5.87 -17.06 -10.57
CA THR A 47 -7.14 -16.31 -10.50
C THR A 47 -7.15 -15.09 -11.43
N GLN A 48 -5.98 -14.70 -11.96
CA GLN A 48 -5.81 -13.50 -12.78
C GLN A 48 -6.38 -12.24 -12.10
N ALA A 49 -6.25 -12.16 -10.77
CA ALA A 49 -6.71 -11.02 -9.99
C ALA A 49 -6.13 -9.70 -10.54
N ALA A 50 -6.95 -8.65 -10.55
CA ALA A 50 -6.51 -7.32 -10.94
C ALA A 50 -5.33 -6.87 -10.06
N PRO A 51 -4.38 -6.05 -10.57
CA PRO A 51 -3.23 -5.59 -9.79
C PRO A 51 -3.61 -4.94 -8.45
N ALA A 52 -4.73 -4.22 -8.42
CA ALA A 52 -5.27 -3.61 -7.21
C ALA A 52 -5.70 -4.64 -6.16
N GLU A 53 -6.35 -5.74 -6.56
CA GLU A 53 -6.71 -6.81 -5.63
C GLU A 53 -5.46 -7.53 -5.11
N LEU A 54 -4.51 -7.86 -5.99
CA LEU A 54 -3.28 -8.53 -5.60
C LEU A 54 -2.46 -7.69 -4.61
N LEU A 55 -2.29 -6.40 -4.88
CA LEU A 55 -1.63 -5.48 -3.95
C LEU A 55 -2.42 -5.34 -2.65
N ALA A 56 -3.76 -5.24 -2.71
CA ALA A 56 -4.60 -5.14 -1.51
C ALA A 56 -4.52 -6.40 -0.63
N ARG A 57 -4.45 -7.60 -1.20
CA ARG A 57 -4.22 -8.85 -0.45
C ARG A 57 -2.91 -8.79 0.32
N LEU A 58 -1.83 -8.32 -0.33
CA LEU A 58 -0.55 -8.12 0.34
C LEU A 58 -0.68 -7.11 1.48
N VAL A 59 -1.20 -5.92 1.18
CA VAL A 59 -1.31 -4.81 2.14
C VAL A 59 -2.17 -5.21 3.34
N ASN A 60 -3.25 -5.95 3.14
CA ASN A 60 -4.10 -6.46 4.21
C ASN A 60 -3.32 -7.39 5.17
N ALA A 61 -2.54 -8.32 4.62
CA ALA A 61 -1.75 -9.26 5.41
C ALA A 61 -0.58 -8.58 6.12
N GLU A 62 0.15 -7.71 5.42
CA GLU A 62 1.28 -6.96 5.95
C GLU A 62 0.84 -5.97 7.04
N SER A 63 -0.30 -5.28 6.86
CA SER A 63 -0.82 -4.33 7.87
C SER A 63 -1.12 -5.05 9.19
N ARG A 64 -1.72 -6.25 9.13
CA ARG A 64 -1.90 -7.12 10.31
C ARG A 64 -0.58 -7.52 10.94
N SER A 65 0.43 -7.81 10.13
CA SER A 65 1.77 -8.17 10.64
C SER A 65 2.47 -7.05 11.40
N THR A 66 2.06 -5.79 11.23
CA THR A 66 2.64 -4.64 11.95
C THR A 66 2.20 -4.54 13.40
N GLY A 67 1.03 -5.11 13.75
CA GLY A 67 0.36 -4.90 15.04
C GLY A 67 -0.46 -3.60 15.12
N PHE A 68 -0.63 -2.87 14.01
CA PHE A 68 -1.32 -1.58 13.94
C PHE A 68 -2.35 -1.51 12.79
N ALA A 69 -3.10 -2.60 12.58
CA ALA A 69 -4.09 -2.73 11.50
C ALA A 69 -5.34 -1.84 11.69
N GLU A 70 -5.48 -1.16 12.83
CA GLU A 70 -6.51 -0.16 13.05
C GLU A 70 -6.19 1.20 12.39
N ASP A 71 -4.94 1.43 12.00
CA ASP A 71 -4.49 2.70 11.43
C ASP A 71 -4.39 2.64 9.91
N GLY A 72 -5.32 3.32 9.22
CA GLY A 72 -5.37 3.38 7.76
C GLY A 72 -4.08 3.88 7.10
N ARG A 73 -3.23 4.64 7.81
CA ARG A 73 -1.94 5.12 7.29
C ARG A 73 -0.95 3.98 7.11
N VAL A 74 -1.03 2.92 7.92
CA VAL A 74 -0.21 1.71 7.78
C VAL A 74 -0.45 1.05 6.43
N TYR A 75 -1.73 0.92 6.03
CA TYR A 75 -2.12 0.36 4.74
C TYR A 75 -1.53 1.16 3.57
N GLN A 76 -1.71 2.49 3.59
CA GLN A 76 -1.17 3.36 2.55
C GLN A 76 0.36 3.31 2.49
N ALA A 77 1.03 3.33 3.64
CA ALA A 77 2.49 3.34 3.69
C ALA A 77 3.09 2.03 3.16
N ILE A 78 2.48 0.88 3.44
CA ILE A 78 2.88 -0.44 2.89
C ILE A 78 2.61 -0.50 1.39
N ALA A 79 1.44 -0.02 0.93
CA ALA A 79 1.10 0.01 -0.48
C ALA A 79 2.10 0.85 -1.29
N TRP A 80 2.42 2.05 -0.81
CA TRP A 80 3.45 2.90 -1.39
C TRP A 80 4.85 2.27 -1.35
N GLY A 81 5.28 1.73 -0.21
CA GLY A 81 6.59 1.07 -0.11
C GLY A 81 6.74 -0.10 -1.08
N THR A 82 5.67 -0.86 -1.31
CA THR A 82 5.63 -1.93 -2.32
C THR A 82 5.72 -1.37 -3.73
N MET A 83 4.90 -0.35 -4.04
CA MET A 83 4.89 0.27 -5.37
C MET A 83 6.17 1.05 -5.70
N ASN A 84 6.92 1.52 -4.70
CA ASN A 84 8.26 2.09 -4.91
C ASN A 84 9.22 1.06 -5.50
N ARG A 85 9.19 -0.18 -5.01
CA ARG A 85 9.97 -1.29 -5.58
C ARG A 85 9.54 -1.60 -7.01
N VAL A 86 8.24 -1.60 -7.29
CA VAL A 86 7.68 -1.84 -8.63
C VAL A 86 8.20 -0.80 -9.61
N ARG A 87 8.01 0.49 -9.32
CA ARG A 87 8.40 1.60 -10.20
C ARG A 87 9.91 1.70 -10.39
N LEU A 88 10.70 1.47 -9.34
CA LEU A 88 12.15 1.38 -9.49
C LEU A 88 12.57 0.18 -10.36
N GLY A 89 11.87 -0.96 -10.25
CA GLY A 89 12.12 -2.11 -11.12
C GLY A 89 11.74 -1.88 -12.58
N GLU A 90 10.72 -1.07 -12.84
CA GLU A 90 10.38 -0.62 -14.19
C GLU A 90 11.49 0.28 -14.75
N ALA A 91 11.99 1.23 -13.95
CA ALA A 91 12.97 2.22 -14.37
C ALA A 91 14.44 1.74 -14.37
N SER A 92 14.78 0.66 -13.66
CA SER A 92 16.16 0.17 -13.54
C SER A 92 16.24 -1.36 -13.62
N ALA A 93 16.99 -1.89 -14.58
CA ALA A 93 17.21 -3.32 -14.75
C ALA A 93 17.80 -3.99 -13.49
N ALA A 94 18.75 -3.32 -12.81
CA ALA A 94 19.33 -3.81 -11.56
C ALA A 94 18.27 -3.91 -10.45
N MET A 95 17.39 -2.90 -10.32
CA MET A 95 16.31 -2.94 -9.35
C MET A 95 15.23 -3.96 -9.72
N ARG A 96 14.98 -4.18 -11.02
CA ARG A 96 14.08 -5.24 -11.52
C ARG A 96 14.57 -6.62 -11.12
N GLN A 97 15.86 -6.88 -11.28
CA GLN A 97 16.47 -8.13 -10.87
C GLN A 97 16.39 -8.32 -9.35
N ARG A 98 16.60 -7.25 -8.59
CA ARG A 98 16.57 -7.26 -7.12
C ARG A 98 15.16 -7.49 -6.56
N TYR A 99 14.19 -6.70 -7.01
CA TYR A 99 12.85 -6.68 -6.42
C TYR A 99 11.82 -7.50 -7.18
N GLY A 100 11.99 -7.71 -8.49
CA GLY A 100 11.00 -8.34 -9.36
C GLY A 100 10.44 -7.36 -10.40
N ALA A 101 9.75 -7.90 -11.41
CA ALA A 101 9.12 -7.13 -12.47
C ALA A 101 7.60 -7.02 -12.23
N GLY A 102 7.08 -5.79 -12.21
CA GLY A 102 5.66 -5.52 -11.97
C GLY A 102 5.20 -5.89 -10.54
N VAL A 103 3.90 -5.70 -10.29
CA VAL A 103 3.28 -5.95 -8.98
C VAL A 103 3.46 -7.40 -8.54
N SER A 104 3.13 -8.37 -9.40
CA SER A 104 3.27 -9.80 -9.09
C SER A 104 4.70 -10.20 -8.85
N GLY A 105 5.64 -9.75 -9.70
CA GLY A 105 7.05 -10.06 -9.55
C GLY A 105 7.60 -9.54 -8.22
N VAL A 106 7.19 -8.35 -7.78
CA VAL A 106 7.60 -7.80 -6.48
C VAL A 106 7.00 -8.56 -5.30
N ILE A 107 5.72 -8.89 -5.35
CA ILE A 107 5.01 -9.58 -4.27
C ILE A 107 5.56 -11.00 -4.05
N PHE A 108 5.83 -11.71 -5.15
CA PHE A 108 6.26 -13.11 -5.10
C PHE A 108 7.78 -13.29 -5.23
N LYS A 109 8.57 -12.21 -5.23
CA LYS A 109 10.02 -12.32 -5.18
C LYS A 109 10.46 -12.84 -3.82
N ARG A 110 11.28 -13.90 -3.83
CA ARG A 110 11.86 -14.50 -2.62
C ARG A 110 12.50 -13.43 -1.72
N GLY A 111 12.13 -13.44 -0.45
CA GLY A 111 12.69 -12.54 0.57
C GLY A 111 12.02 -11.17 0.66
N GLN A 112 10.97 -10.88 -0.14
CA GLN A 112 10.23 -9.62 -0.04
C GLN A 112 9.12 -9.68 1.01
N PHE A 113 8.19 -10.63 0.88
CA PHE A 113 6.95 -10.65 1.66
C PHE A 113 6.59 -12.07 2.12
N ASN A 114 6.78 -12.35 3.41
CA ASN A 114 6.48 -13.68 3.97
C ASN A 114 5.02 -14.14 3.78
N PRO A 115 3.98 -13.27 3.90
CA PRO A 115 2.60 -13.69 3.69
C PRO A 115 2.33 -14.26 2.28
N ALA A 116 3.02 -13.75 1.27
CA ALA A 116 2.84 -14.16 -0.13
C ALA A 116 3.71 -15.38 -0.53
N LEU A 117 4.66 -15.78 0.32
CA LEU A 117 5.69 -16.77 -0.03
C LEU A 117 5.65 -18.04 0.82
N SER A 118 5.22 -17.94 2.08
CA SER A 118 5.34 -19.03 3.03
C SER A 118 3.98 -19.43 3.57
N VAL A 119 3.55 -20.66 3.27
CA VAL A 119 2.35 -21.29 3.87
C VAL A 119 2.46 -21.44 5.39
N ARG A 120 3.68 -21.35 5.95
CA ARG A 120 3.92 -21.36 7.40
C ARG A 120 3.84 -19.97 8.03
N SER A 121 3.78 -18.90 7.22
CA SER A 121 3.59 -17.55 7.75
C SER A 121 2.22 -17.46 8.42
N PRO A 122 2.11 -16.96 9.66
CA PRO A 122 0.81 -16.78 10.31
C PRO A 122 -0.12 -15.84 9.51
N PHE A 123 0.46 -14.95 8.71
CA PHE A 123 -0.26 -13.96 7.90
C PHE A 123 -0.61 -14.43 6.48
N SER A 124 -0.15 -15.62 6.06
CA SER A 124 -0.50 -16.20 4.74
C SER A 124 -2.01 -16.40 4.58
N ARG A 125 -2.72 -16.72 5.68
CA ARG A 125 -4.18 -16.84 5.69
C ARG A 125 -4.88 -15.52 5.38
N ASP A 126 -4.37 -14.41 5.90
CA ASP A 126 -4.95 -13.07 5.63
C ASP A 126 -4.65 -12.58 4.21
N PHE A 127 -3.58 -13.08 3.58
CA PHE A 127 -3.27 -12.85 2.17
C PHE A 127 -4.23 -13.63 1.24
N LEU A 128 -4.44 -14.91 1.54
CA LEU A 128 -5.29 -15.82 0.74
C LEU A 128 -6.79 -15.57 0.96
N CYS A 129 -7.19 -15.17 2.15
CA CYS A 129 -8.59 -15.06 2.57
C CYS A 129 -8.79 -13.82 3.47
N PRO A 130 -8.93 -12.61 2.89
CA PRO A 130 -9.37 -11.44 3.63
C PRO A 130 -10.76 -11.67 4.22
N ARG A 131 -10.91 -11.49 5.54
CA ARG A 131 -12.16 -11.79 6.28
C ARG A 131 -12.86 -10.57 6.87
N ASP A 132 -12.13 -9.48 7.07
CA ASP A 132 -12.66 -8.25 7.65
C ASP A 132 -12.95 -7.23 6.54
N PRO A 133 -14.22 -6.87 6.28
CA PRO A 133 -14.58 -5.90 5.24
C PRO A 133 -13.96 -4.51 5.44
N THR A 134 -13.70 -4.11 6.69
CA THR A 134 -13.14 -2.79 7.00
C THR A 134 -11.65 -2.73 6.62
N SER A 135 -10.86 -3.68 7.12
CA SER A 135 -9.46 -3.87 6.73
C SER A 135 -9.29 -4.04 5.22
N TRP A 136 -10.18 -4.82 4.60
CA TRP A 136 -10.14 -5.03 3.15
C TRP A 136 -10.33 -3.74 2.37
N ARG A 137 -11.31 -2.91 2.77
CA ARG A 137 -11.55 -1.62 2.14
C ARG A 137 -10.34 -0.70 2.24
N GLN A 138 -9.75 -0.60 3.44
CA GLN A 138 -8.54 0.19 3.65
C GLN A 138 -7.37 -0.29 2.77
N ALA A 139 -7.18 -1.61 2.66
CA ALA A 139 -6.14 -2.18 1.82
C ALA A 139 -6.38 -1.92 0.32
N LEU A 140 -7.63 -2.04 -0.13
CA LEU A 140 -8.00 -1.81 -1.52
C LEU A 140 -7.88 -0.34 -1.92
N ASP A 141 -8.30 0.58 -1.06
CA ASP A 141 -8.17 2.01 -1.30
C ASP A 141 -6.69 2.43 -1.29
N ALA A 142 -5.91 1.93 -0.33
CA ALA A 142 -4.46 2.13 -0.30
C ALA A 142 -3.76 1.60 -1.57
N ALA A 143 -4.14 0.40 -2.02
CA ALA A 143 -3.61 -0.19 -3.24
C ALA A 143 -3.93 0.66 -4.47
N ARG A 144 -5.18 1.14 -4.61
CA ARG A 144 -5.60 2.01 -5.71
C ARG A 144 -4.83 3.33 -5.72
N ILE A 145 -4.71 3.99 -4.58
CA ILE A 145 -3.93 5.23 -4.42
C ILE A 145 -2.47 4.99 -4.86
N ALA A 146 -1.83 3.96 -4.31
CA ALA A 146 -0.44 3.66 -4.62
C ALA A 146 -0.23 3.26 -6.08
N LEU A 147 -1.21 2.60 -6.73
CA LEU A 147 -1.18 2.24 -8.15
C LEU A 147 -1.31 3.46 -9.07
N GLN A 148 -2.15 4.43 -8.72
CA GLN A 148 -2.26 5.70 -9.46
C GLN A 148 -0.93 6.44 -9.50
N GLY A 149 -0.14 6.38 -8.41
CA GLY A 149 1.23 6.89 -8.39
C GLY A 149 1.37 8.40 -8.19
N GLN A 150 0.26 9.10 -7.98
CA GLN A 150 0.23 10.53 -7.71
C GLN A 150 0.60 10.82 -6.25
N ASP A 151 1.32 11.93 -6.01
CA ASP A 151 1.64 12.45 -4.67
C ASP A 151 2.28 11.42 -3.71
N ASN A 152 3.25 10.66 -4.23
CA ASN A 152 3.97 9.66 -3.44
C ASN A 152 4.66 10.33 -2.22
N PRO A 153 4.25 9.99 -0.97
CA PRO A 153 4.72 10.68 0.24
C PRO A 153 6.20 10.43 0.56
N PHE A 154 6.83 9.48 -0.13
CA PHE A 154 8.23 9.11 0.07
C PHE A 154 9.21 9.86 -0.83
N ILE A 155 8.72 10.66 -1.79
CA ILE A 155 9.54 11.52 -2.65
C ILE A 155 9.95 12.76 -1.86
N GLN A 156 11.21 12.84 -1.45
CA GLN A 156 11.71 13.92 -0.56
C GLN A 156 13.04 14.53 -1.00
N THR A 157 13.87 13.78 -1.72
CA THR A 157 15.17 14.25 -2.20
C THR A 157 15.06 14.86 -3.60
N ASP A 158 16.07 15.63 -4.01
CA ASP A 158 16.07 16.26 -5.33
C ASP A 158 16.15 15.24 -6.46
N TRP A 159 16.87 14.14 -6.26
CA TRP A 159 16.87 13.03 -7.22
C TRP A 159 15.46 12.43 -7.35
N GLU A 160 14.82 12.10 -6.22
CA GLU A 160 13.47 11.51 -6.24
C GLU A 160 12.45 12.45 -6.91
N ARG A 161 12.53 13.76 -6.64
CA ARG A 161 11.68 14.77 -7.27
C ARG A 161 11.91 14.88 -8.77
N ARG A 162 13.17 14.93 -9.22
CA ARG A 162 13.51 15.02 -10.64
C ARG A 162 13.02 13.82 -11.45
N HIS A 163 13.06 12.63 -10.86
CA HIS A 163 12.70 11.39 -11.56
C HIS A 163 11.28 10.91 -11.27
N GLY A 164 10.55 11.52 -10.34
CA GLY A 164 9.22 11.04 -9.93
C GLY A 164 9.26 9.64 -9.30
N LEU A 165 10.40 9.22 -8.75
CA LEU A 165 10.63 7.89 -8.19
C LEU A 165 11.06 8.01 -6.73
N SER A 166 10.54 7.18 -5.84
CA SER A 166 11.03 7.11 -4.47
C SER A 166 12.13 6.06 -4.32
N LEU A 167 13.18 6.40 -3.58
CA LEU A 167 14.26 5.49 -3.19
C LEU A 167 13.94 4.73 -1.90
N VAL A 168 12.77 4.92 -1.30
CA VAL A 168 12.32 4.23 -0.08
C VAL A 168 11.79 2.86 -0.45
N VAL A 169 12.61 1.84 -0.23
CA VAL A 169 12.40 0.47 -0.71
C VAL A 169 12.47 -0.58 0.38
N ASN A 170 12.91 -0.22 1.58
CA ASN A 170 12.97 -1.14 2.71
C ASN A 170 12.09 -0.63 3.84
N PHE A 171 11.37 -1.55 4.47
CA PHE A 171 10.60 -1.24 5.66
C PHE A 171 10.65 -2.39 6.65
N TYR A 172 10.53 -2.04 7.93
CA TYR A 172 10.60 -2.95 9.06
C TYR A 172 9.49 -2.63 10.04
N TYR A 173 8.95 -3.65 10.69
CA TYR A 173 7.83 -3.55 11.62
C TYR A 173 8.31 -3.84 13.05
N PRO A 174 8.65 -2.81 13.85
CA PRO A 174 9.27 -3.02 15.17
C PRO A 174 8.41 -3.80 16.16
N ARG A 175 7.08 -3.75 15.98
CA ARG A 175 6.09 -4.36 16.88
C ARG A 175 5.47 -5.63 16.31
N SER A 176 5.96 -6.11 15.16
CA SER A 176 5.51 -7.38 14.60
C SER A 176 5.86 -8.53 15.55
N ALA A 177 4.98 -9.52 15.65
CA ALA A 177 5.29 -10.79 16.33
C ALA A 177 6.47 -11.54 15.69
N GLN A 178 6.85 -11.19 14.44
CA GLN A 178 7.99 -11.75 13.74
C GLN A 178 9.28 -10.93 13.92
N ALA A 179 9.22 -9.78 14.59
CA ALA A 179 10.36 -8.92 14.86
C ALA A 179 11.29 -9.58 15.89
N ARG A 180 12.62 -9.46 15.67
CA ARG A 180 13.64 -9.94 16.62
C ARG A 180 14.11 -8.86 17.60
N GLY A 181 13.48 -7.68 17.54
CA GLY A 181 13.85 -6.50 18.30
C GLY A 181 13.30 -5.22 17.65
N PRO A 182 13.56 -4.05 18.25
CA PRO A 182 13.06 -2.78 17.73
C PRO A 182 13.70 -2.36 16.40
N LEU A 183 14.87 -2.92 16.09
CA LEU A 183 15.69 -2.57 14.93
C LEU A 183 15.98 -3.82 14.09
N PRO A 184 15.98 -3.73 12.74
CA PRO A 184 16.36 -4.85 11.90
C PRO A 184 17.88 -5.09 11.98
N SER A 185 18.31 -6.35 11.89
CA SER A 185 19.75 -6.72 11.94
C SER A 185 20.59 -6.09 10.82
N TRP A 186 19.95 -5.70 9.72
CA TRP A 186 20.58 -5.05 8.57
C TRP A 186 20.60 -3.51 8.68
N GLU A 187 20.13 -2.91 9.76
CA GLU A 187 20.06 -1.45 9.88
C GLU A 187 21.42 -0.76 9.79
N ALA A 188 22.49 -1.40 10.29
CA ALA A 188 23.85 -0.88 10.19
C ALA A 188 24.42 -0.89 8.75
N ASN A 189 23.68 -1.45 7.77
CA ASN A 189 24.10 -1.48 6.39
C ASN A 189 24.03 -0.08 5.76
N ARG A 190 25.21 0.46 5.38
CA ARG A 190 25.36 1.80 4.78
C ARG A 190 24.65 1.97 3.43
N ALA A 191 24.21 0.90 2.78
CA ALA A 191 23.43 0.96 1.55
C ALA A 191 22.00 1.50 1.77
N LEU A 192 21.54 1.53 3.02
CA LEU A 192 20.22 2.01 3.40
C LEU A 192 20.33 3.12 4.46
N ARG A 193 19.45 4.10 4.37
CA ARG A 193 19.35 5.21 5.33
C ARG A 193 17.94 5.23 5.92
N PHE A 194 17.84 5.16 7.23
CA PHE A 194 16.58 5.37 7.94
C PHE A 194 16.07 6.79 7.71
N ILE A 195 14.78 6.96 7.43
CA ILE A 195 14.21 8.27 7.06
C ILE A 195 13.33 8.89 8.15
N GLY A 196 13.21 8.27 9.32
CA GLY A 196 12.33 8.77 10.38
C GLY A 196 10.85 8.49 10.10
N ALA A 197 10.02 9.35 10.69
CA ALA A 197 8.57 9.33 10.50
C ALA A 197 8.17 9.93 9.15
N VAL A 198 7.04 9.50 8.60
CA VAL A 198 6.61 9.87 7.23
C VAL A 198 5.19 10.42 7.24
N ALA A 199 4.95 11.53 6.56
CA ALA A 199 3.61 12.08 6.42
C ALA A 199 2.80 11.28 5.39
N ILE A 200 1.74 10.60 5.83
CA ILE A 200 0.83 9.81 4.99
C ILE A 200 -0.56 10.44 5.11
N GLY A 201 -1.14 10.87 3.99
CA GLY A 201 -2.42 11.60 4.00
C GLY A 201 -2.37 12.88 4.85
N GLY A 202 -1.25 13.60 4.81
CA GLY A 202 -1.05 14.84 5.58
C GLY A 202 -0.76 14.66 7.07
N THR A 203 -0.78 13.43 7.59
CA THR A 203 -0.53 13.16 9.02
C THR A 203 0.71 12.28 9.21
N LEU A 204 1.50 12.57 10.24
CA LEU A 204 2.74 11.85 10.52
C LEU A 204 2.49 10.41 11.00
N LEU A 205 3.00 9.43 10.26
CA LEU A 205 3.09 8.02 10.67
C LEU A 205 4.41 7.81 11.45
N PRO A 206 4.33 7.46 12.74
CA PRO A 206 5.51 7.30 13.59
C PRO A 206 6.32 6.03 13.23
N ALA A 207 7.64 6.10 13.43
CA ALA A 207 8.57 5.03 13.05
C ALA A 207 8.42 3.76 13.89
N GLU A 208 7.79 3.86 15.06
CA GLU A 208 7.43 2.75 15.94
C GLU A 208 6.40 1.81 15.29
N ARG A 209 5.60 2.33 14.34
CA ARG A 209 4.65 1.52 13.55
C ARG A 209 5.35 0.87 12.37
N ILE A 210 6.03 1.67 11.55
CA ILE A 210 6.83 1.19 10.42
C ILE A 210 8.08 2.04 10.28
N ARG A 211 9.25 1.40 10.27
CA ARG A 211 10.52 2.05 9.97
C ARG A 211 10.77 1.97 8.47
N PHE A 212 11.02 3.09 7.83
CA PHE A 212 11.31 3.17 6.39
C PHE A 212 12.77 3.49 6.12
N TYR A 213 13.29 2.90 5.04
CA TYR A 213 14.69 3.01 4.66
C TYR A 213 14.83 3.29 3.17
N ARG A 214 15.65 4.31 2.88
CA ARG A 214 15.97 4.82 1.55
C ARG A 214 17.30 4.25 1.06
N LEU A 215 17.42 3.95 -0.22
CA LEU A 215 18.72 3.67 -0.83
C LEU A 215 19.67 4.86 -0.63
N ALA A 216 20.88 4.59 -0.14
CA ALA A 216 21.88 5.62 0.08
C ALA A 216 22.42 6.22 -1.22
N THR A 217 22.43 5.41 -2.28
CA THR A 217 22.87 5.79 -3.63
C THR A 217 21.74 5.47 -4.61
N PRO A 218 21.32 6.42 -5.46
CA PRO A 218 20.34 6.14 -6.50
C PRO A 218 20.84 5.06 -7.48
N PRO A 219 19.97 4.18 -7.98
CA PRO A 219 20.35 3.20 -8.98
C PRO A 219 20.56 3.88 -10.34
N GLU A 220 21.31 3.22 -11.21
CA GLU A 220 21.35 3.56 -12.63
C GLU A 220 20.00 3.24 -13.29
N LEU A 221 19.44 4.21 -14.01
CA LEU A 221 18.17 4.07 -14.73
C LEU A 221 18.43 3.52 -16.13
N SER A 222 17.55 2.64 -16.60
CA SER A 222 17.69 1.99 -17.90
C SER A 222 17.30 2.88 -19.08
N ASN A 223 16.46 3.89 -18.84
CA ASN A 223 16.13 4.95 -19.81
C ASN A 223 16.06 6.27 -19.03
N PRO A 224 17.07 7.15 -19.12
CA PRO A 224 17.16 8.40 -18.36
C PRO A 224 16.14 9.46 -18.79
#